data_AF-A0A5C4JT52-F1
#
_entry.id   AF-A0A5C4JT52-F1
#
_cell.length_a   1.000
_cell.length_b   1.000
_cell.length_c   1.000
_cell.angle_alpha   90.00
_cell.angle_beta   90.00
_cell.angle_gamma   90.00
#
_symmetry.space_group_name_H-M   'P 1'
#
loop_
_entity.id
_entity.type
_entity.pdbx_description
1 polymer ?
#
loop_
_entity_poly.entity_id
_entity_poly.type
_entity_poly.pdbx_seq_one_letter_code
_entity_poly.pdbx_strand_id
1 'polypeptide(L)'
;MSEQKPLRTLFCIAVHQNFFDLPFSDIGLVWKGFSAFLRGVADLPGVTVLGTMDDDETMVGTSPDGFPWTCYILADCPDRDSVKAACNLFRTIEVGEYRLWRYMRIEARMGRALEIPAL
;
A
#
# COMPACT_ATOMS: atom_id res chain seq x y z
N MET A 1 3.09 -22.21 -24.24
CA MET A 1 3.58 -21.33 -23.17
C MET A 1 2.53 -21.37 -22.08
N SER A 2 2.85 -21.76 -20.85
CA SER A 2 1.85 -21.75 -19.77
C SER A 2 1.42 -20.31 -19.52
N GLU A 3 0.12 -20.05 -19.41
CA GLU A 3 -0.38 -18.74 -18.96
C GLU A 3 0.27 -18.40 -17.62
N GLN A 4 0.93 -17.25 -17.55
CA GLN A 4 1.55 -16.79 -16.32
C GLN A 4 0.43 -16.33 -15.37
N LYS A 5 0.21 -17.10 -14.30
CA LYS A 5 -0.73 -16.70 -13.24
C LYS A 5 -0.22 -15.41 -12.57
N PRO A 6 -1.12 -14.46 -12.23
CA PRO A 6 -0.72 -13.24 -11.54
C PRO A 6 -0.21 -13.52 -10.12
N LEU A 7 0.61 -12.61 -9.61
CA LEU A 7 1.08 -12.58 -8.23
C LEU A 7 -0.01 -11.96 -7.34
N ARG A 8 -0.61 -12.78 -6.47
CA ARG A 8 -1.49 -12.27 -5.42
C ARG A 8 -0.63 -11.54 -4.40
N THR A 9 -0.78 -10.23 -4.32
CA THR A 9 0.06 -9.36 -3.52
C THR A 9 -0.79 -8.61 -2.50
N LEU A 10 -0.42 -8.71 -1.23
CA LEU A 10 -0.96 -7.87 -0.16
C LEU A 10 0.07 -6.78 0.13
N PHE A 11 -0.26 -5.54 -0.18
CA PHE A 11 0.49 -4.38 0.25
C PHE A 11 0.02 -3.98 1.65
N CYS A 12 0.88 -4.17 2.63
CA CYS A 12 0.64 -3.81 4.02
C CYS A 12 1.28 -2.46 4.30
N ILE A 13 0.51 -1.51 4.81
CA ILE A 13 0.96 -0.13 5.00
C ILE A 13 0.80 0.23 6.47
N ALA A 14 1.85 0.82 7.05
CA ALA A 14 1.83 1.31 8.43
C ALA A 14 2.12 2.80 8.44
N VAL A 15 1.25 3.57 9.11
CA VAL A 15 1.46 4.99 9.37
C VAL A 15 2.50 5.17 10.48
N HIS A 16 3.40 6.13 10.28
CA HIS A 16 4.47 6.49 11.23
C HIS A 16 4.04 7.58 12.20
N GLN A 17 4.72 7.66 13.35
CA GLN A 17 4.52 8.72 14.35
C GLN A 17 4.59 10.14 13.75
N ASN A 18 5.44 10.35 12.73
CA ASN A 18 5.57 11.66 12.07
C ASN A 18 4.27 12.17 11.44
N PHE A 19 3.32 11.29 11.09
CA PHE A 19 1.99 11.68 10.62
C PHE A 19 1.14 12.16 11.80
N PHE A 20 1.14 11.41 12.90
CA PHE A 20 0.36 11.74 14.09
C PHE A 20 0.88 12.98 14.83
N ASP A 21 2.16 13.32 14.64
CA ASP A 21 2.76 14.56 15.17
C ASP A 21 2.41 15.80 14.33
N LEU A 22 1.76 15.65 13.18
CA LEU A 22 1.39 16.79 12.34
C LEU A 22 0.29 17.64 12.98
N PRO A 23 0.34 18.97 12.83
CA PRO A 23 -0.84 19.81 13.02
C PRO A 23 -1.97 19.33 12.11
N PHE A 24 -3.21 19.41 12.61
CA PHE A 24 -4.39 19.00 11.85
C PHE A 24 -4.50 19.69 10.47
N SER A 25 -4.03 20.93 10.34
CA SER A 25 -3.99 21.68 9.07
C SER A 25 -3.15 21.01 7.98
N ASP A 26 -2.19 20.16 8.37
CA ASP A 26 -1.17 19.62 7.47
C ASP A 26 -1.46 18.17 7.07
N ILE A 27 -2.39 17.49 7.76
CA ILE A 27 -2.84 16.11 7.47
C ILE A 27 -3.30 15.98 6.01
N GLY A 28 -3.98 17.00 5.47
CA GLY A 28 -4.49 16.99 4.10
C GLY A 28 -3.41 16.81 3.03
N LEU A 29 -2.17 17.25 3.28
CA LEU A 29 -1.05 17.07 2.36
C LEU A 29 -0.63 15.60 2.28
N VAL A 30 -0.57 14.91 3.42
CA VAL A 30 -0.26 13.48 3.48
C VAL A 30 -1.38 12.68 2.83
N TRP A 31 -2.65 13.01 3.10
CA TRP A 31 -3.80 12.36 2.48
C TRP A 31 -3.79 12.49 0.95
N LYS A 32 -3.43 13.66 0.42
CA LYS A 32 -3.26 13.86 -1.02
C LYS A 32 -2.16 12.95 -1.60
N GLY A 33 -1.02 12.83 -0.91
CA GLY A 33 0.05 11.92 -1.29
C GLY A 33 -0.38 10.45 -1.26
N PHE A 34 -1.09 10.04 -0.21
CA PHE A 34 -1.60 8.67 -0.09
C PHE A 34 -2.67 8.36 -1.15
N SER A 35 -3.56 9.30 -1.45
CA SER A 35 -4.55 9.18 -2.53
C SER A 35 -3.86 9.01 -3.90
N ALA A 36 -2.78 9.74 -4.15
CA ALA A 36 -1.97 9.58 -5.35
C ALA A 36 -1.30 8.19 -5.40
N PHE A 37 -0.89 7.64 -4.26
CA PHE A 37 -0.38 6.27 -4.17
C PHE A 37 -1.47 5.24 -4.52
N LEU A 38 -2.66 5.33 -3.91
CA LEU A 38 -3.78 4.42 -4.19
C LEU A 38 -4.12 4.40 -5.68
N ARG A 39 -4.24 5.59 -6.27
CA ARG A 39 -4.48 5.74 -7.72
C ARG A 39 -3.31 5.19 -8.54
N GLY A 40 -2.09 5.50 -8.15
CA GLY A 40 -0.88 5.04 -8.84
C GLY A 40 -0.77 3.52 -8.88
N VAL A 41 -1.12 2.82 -7.80
CA VAL A 41 -1.18 1.34 -7.79
C VAL A 41 -2.25 0.83 -8.75
N ALA A 42 -3.45 1.42 -8.71
CA ALA A 42 -4.56 1.02 -9.59
C ALA A 42 -4.29 1.28 -11.08
N ASP A 43 -3.43 2.26 -11.40
CA ASP A 43 -3.06 2.62 -12.77
C ASP A 43 -1.85 1.84 -13.31
N LEU A 44 -1.17 1.03 -12.49
CA LEU A 44 -0.04 0.24 -12.97
C LEU A 44 -0.50 -0.78 -14.03
N PRO A 45 0.18 -0.86 -15.19
CA PRO A 45 -0.21 -1.78 -16.25
C PRO A 45 -0.31 -3.22 -15.76
N GLY A 46 -1.47 -3.85 -15.99
CA GLY A 46 -1.75 -5.24 -15.63
C GLY A 46 -2.06 -5.49 -14.15
N VAL A 47 -2.00 -4.47 -13.28
CA VAL A 47 -2.40 -4.61 -11.88
C VAL A 47 -3.92 -4.56 -11.76
N THR A 48 -4.50 -5.46 -10.96
CA THR A 48 -5.93 -5.46 -10.60
C THR A 48 -6.07 -5.37 -9.09
N VAL A 49 -6.66 -4.29 -8.58
CA VAL A 49 -6.97 -4.17 -7.16
C VAL A 49 -8.22 -5.00 -6.86
N LEU A 50 -8.09 -5.95 -5.92
CA LEU A 50 -9.15 -6.87 -5.51
C LEU A 50 -9.90 -6.37 -4.28
N GLY A 51 -9.24 -5.57 -3.45
CA GLY A 51 -9.86 -4.99 -2.26
C GLY A 51 -8.89 -4.10 -1.49
N THR A 52 -9.46 -3.24 -0.66
CA THR A 52 -8.77 -2.35 0.27
C THR A 52 -9.36 -2.53 1.66
N MET A 53 -8.54 -2.39 2.70
CA MET A 53 -8.98 -2.39 4.08
C MET A 53 -8.25 -1.29 4.83
N ASP A 54 -8.99 -0.46 5.54
CA ASP A 54 -8.47 0.54 6.48
C ASP A 54 -8.98 0.11 7.85
N ASP A 55 -8.09 -0.09 8.82
CA ASP A 55 -8.46 -0.52 10.16
C ASP A 55 -8.27 0.59 11.21
N ASP A 56 -8.07 1.84 10.76
CA ASP A 56 -7.81 3.03 11.58
C ASP A 56 -8.89 3.34 12.63
N GLU A 57 -10.15 2.95 12.41
CA GLU A 57 -11.22 3.04 13.41
C GLU A 57 -10.98 2.16 14.65
N THR A 58 -10.12 1.14 14.52
CA THR A 58 -9.82 0.15 15.57
C THR A 58 -8.33 0.02 15.90
N MET A 59 -7.45 0.46 14.99
CA MET A 59 -6.01 0.59 15.16
C MET A 59 -5.63 2.07 15.00
N VAL A 60 -5.77 2.81 16.11
CA VAL A 60 -5.42 4.25 16.15
C VAL A 60 -4.00 4.42 16.67
N GLY A 61 -3.12 5.01 15.85
CA GLY A 61 -1.76 5.38 16.23
C GLY A 61 -0.68 4.76 15.36
N THR A 62 0.59 5.00 15.72
CA THR A 62 1.73 4.53 14.92
C THR A 62 1.97 3.03 15.06
N SER A 63 2.42 2.41 13.98
CA SER A 63 2.94 1.04 13.97
C SER A 63 4.45 1.06 13.66
N PRO A 64 5.29 1.28 14.68
CA PRO A 64 6.71 1.61 14.49
C PRO A 64 7.48 0.51 13.76
N ASP A 65 7.17 -0.76 14.06
CA ASP A 65 7.88 -1.91 13.50
C ASP A 65 7.18 -2.53 12.28
N GLY A 66 6.06 -1.95 11.83
CA GLY A 66 5.29 -2.40 10.66
C GLY A 66 4.03 -3.19 11.02
N PHE A 67 4.08 -4.09 11.99
CA PHE A 67 2.89 -4.80 12.48
C PHE A 67 2.45 -4.28 13.86
N PRO A 68 1.14 -4.08 14.12
CA PRO A 68 0.00 -4.22 13.20
C PRO A 68 0.05 -3.19 12.05
N TRP A 69 -0.53 -3.48 10.88
CA TRP A 69 -0.59 -2.49 9.80
C TRP A 69 -1.89 -1.68 9.91
N THR A 70 -1.88 -0.44 9.42
CA THR A 70 -3.02 0.49 9.50
C THR A 70 -3.94 0.37 8.29
N CYS A 71 -3.40 0.01 7.12
CA CYS A 71 -4.20 -0.20 5.93
C CYS A 71 -3.55 -1.17 4.94
N TYR A 72 -4.38 -1.71 4.04
CA TYR A 72 -4.03 -2.82 3.18
C TYR A 72 -4.61 -2.65 1.77
N ILE A 73 -3.84 -3.09 0.76
CA ILE A 73 -4.33 -3.27 -0.61
C ILE A 73 -4.06 -4.71 -1.03
N LEU A 74 -5.11 -5.46 -1.36
CA LEU A 74 -4.99 -6.76 -2.01
C LEU A 74 -5.10 -6.55 -3.51
N ALA A 75 -4.08 -6.98 -4.26
CA ALA A 75 -4.05 -6.85 -5.71
C ALA A 75 -3.47 -8.10 -6.39
N ASP A 76 -3.87 -8.33 -7.63
CA ASP A 76 -3.19 -9.24 -8.54
C ASP A 76 -2.23 -8.42 -9.41
N CYS A 77 -0.93 -8.72 -9.34
CA CYS A 77 0.13 -8.05 -10.10
C CYS A 77 0.68 -8.99 -11.19
N PRO A 78 1.02 -8.49 -12.38
CA PRO A 78 1.50 -9.35 -13.48
C PRO A 78 2.89 -9.95 -13.20
N ASP A 79 3.74 -9.24 -12.46
CA ASP A 79 5.12 -9.62 -12.22
C ASP A 79 5.70 -8.94 -10.96
N ARG A 80 6.97 -9.22 -10.66
CA ARG A 80 7.65 -8.60 -9.52
C ARG A 80 7.97 -7.12 -9.75
N ASP A 81 8.10 -6.68 -10.99
CA ASP A 81 8.49 -5.31 -11.30
C ASP A 81 7.33 -4.33 -11.09
N SER A 82 6.10 -4.73 -11.40
CA SER A 82 4.88 -4.01 -11.01
C SER A 82 4.73 -3.90 -9.49
N VAL A 83 5.02 -4.96 -8.72
CA VAL A 83 5.05 -4.89 -7.24
C VAL A 83 6.11 -3.89 -6.76
N LYS A 84 7.31 -3.91 -7.34
CA LYS A 84 8.37 -2.96 -7.01
C LYS A 84 7.99 -1.53 -7.39
N ALA A 85 7.31 -1.33 -8.51
CA ALA A 85 6.83 -0.03 -8.96
C ALA A 85 5.81 0.54 -7.96
N ALA A 86 4.86 -0.27 -7.50
CA ALA A 86 3.91 0.11 -6.44
C ALA A 86 4.63 0.55 -5.16
N CYS A 87 5.59 -0.23 -4.66
CA CYS A 87 6.37 0.16 -3.47
C CYS A 87 7.25 1.40 -3.72
N ASN A 88 7.72 1.62 -4.94
CA ASN A 88 8.54 2.79 -5.28
C ASN A 88 7.76 4.10 -5.25
N LEU A 89 6.43 4.06 -5.31
CA LEU A 89 5.59 5.26 -5.15
C LEU A 89 5.86 5.98 -3.81
N PHE A 90 6.18 5.23 -2.74
CA PHE A 90 6.54 5.84 -1.45
C PHE A 90 7.81 6.71 -1.51
N ARG A 91 8.72 6.40 -2.44
CA ARG A 91 9.97 7.14 -2.66
C ARG A 91 9.82 8.30 -3.64
N THR A 92 8.78 8.30 -4.46
CA THR A 92 8.62 9.24 -5.58
C THR A 92 7.50 10.25 -5.38
N ILE A 93 6.46 9.90 -4.62
CA ILE A 93 5.38 10.81 -4.29
C ILE A 93 5.89 11.84 -3.28
N GLU A 94 5.77 13.11 -3.65
CA GLU A 94 6.14 14.25 -2.82
C GLU A 94 5.00 14.62 -1.87
N VAL A 95 5.36 14.98 -0.64
CA VAL A 95 4.45 15.48 0.39
C VAL A 95 5.14 16.67 1.05
N GLY A 96 4.79 17.88 0.60
CA GLY A 96 5.55 19.08 0.95
C GLY A 96 7.01 18.95 0.53
N GLU A 97 7.93 19.17 1.46
CA GLU A 97 9.38 19.01 1.25
C GLU A 97 9.87 17.55 1.39
N TYR A 98 8.99 16.65 1.82
CA TYR A 98 9.31 15.26 2.07
C TYR A 98 8.75 14.33 0.98
N ARG A 99 8.93 13.03 1.20
CA ARG A 99 8.32 11.97 0.41
C ARG A 99 7.34 11.20 1.28
N LEU A 100 6.42 10.47 0.64
CA LEU A 100 5.40 9.68 1.34
C LEU A 100 6.01 8.70 2.36
N TRP A 101 7.21 8.15 2.10
CA TRP A 101 7.90 7.26 3.05
C TRP A 101 8.20 7.89 4.42
N ARG A 102 8.23 9.23 4.54
CA ARG A 102 8.42 9.93 5.82
C ARG A 102 7.25 9.65 6.78
N TYR A 103 6.05 9.47 6.24
CA TYR A 103 4.81 9.38 7.00
C TYR A 103 4.25 7.96 7.07
N MET A 104 4.67 7.08 6.16
CA MET A 104 4.16 5.72 6.08
C MET A 104 5.25 4.78 5.58
N ARG A 105 5.17 3.50 5.93
CA ARG A 105 5.96 2.42 5.32
C ARG A 105 5.04 1.47 4.56
N ILE A 106 5.61 0.76 3.58
CA ILE A 106 4.93 -0.26 2.80
C ILE A 106 5.77 -1.55 2.79
N GLU A 107 5.10 -2.68 2.97
CA GLU A 107 5.63 -4.03 2.77
C GLU A 107 4.74 -4.78 1.78
N ALA A 108 5.32 -5.45 0.79
CA ALA A 108 4.57 -6.29 -0.14
C ALA A 108 4.76 -7.77 0.20
N ARG A 109 3.65 -8.44 0.54
CA ARG A 109 3.61 -9.90 0.71
C ARG A 109 3.07 -10.53 -0.57
N MET A 110 3.96 -11.15 -1.33
CA MET A 110 3.64 -11.77 -2.62
C MET A 110 3.37 -13.27 -2.46
N GLY A 111 2.38 -13.78 -3.17
CA GLY A 111 2.03 -15.19 -3.21
C GLY A 111 1.18 -15.51 -4.43
N ARG A 112 0.20 -16.41 -4.25
CA ARG A 112 -0.76 -16.82 -5.28
C ARG A 112 -2.17 -16.84 -4.70
N ALA A 113 -3.17 -16.78 -5.57
CA ALA A 113 -4.53 -17.12 -5.16
C ALA A 113 -4.56 -18.55 -4.58
N LEU A 114 -5.21 -18.71 -3.42
CA LEU A 114 -5.50 -20.01 -2.85
C LEU A 114 -6.76 -20.55 -3.52
N GLU A 115 -6.66 -21.72 -4.15
CA GLU A 115 -7.79 -22.40 -4.78
C GLU A 115 -8.58 -23.12 -3.69
N ILE A 116 -9.89 -22.89 -3.61
CA ILE A 116 -10.78 -23.59 -2.69
C ILE A 116 -11.23 -24.88 -3.40
N PRO A 117 -10.87 -26.08 -2.89
CA PRO A 117 -11.32 -27.32 -3.50
C PRO A 117 -12.84 -27.45 -3.43
N ALA A 118 -13.44 -27.99 -4.50
CA ALA A 118 -14.78 -28.56 -4.38
C ALA A 118 -14.68 -29.81 -3.49
N LEU A 119 -15.42 -29.82 -2.38
CA LEU A 119 -15.57 -30.99 -1.51
C LEU A 119 -16.58 -31.98 -2.09
#